data_AF-B3SEC3-F1
#
_entry.id   AF-B3SEC3-F1
#
_cell.length_a   1.000
_cell.length_b   1.000
_cell.length_c   1.000
_cell.angle_alpha   90.00
_cell.angle_beta   90.00
_cell.angle_gamma   90.00
#
_symmetry.space_group_name_H-M   'P 1'
#
loop_
_entity.id
_entity.type
_entity.pdbx_description
1 polymer ?
#
loop_
_entity_poly.entity_id
_entity_poly.type
_entity_poly.pdbx_seq_one_letter_code
_entity_poly.pdbx_strand_id
1 'polypeptide(L)'
;LLSKTWRVYRIFTSGKKTKIVIKDHQLIAMVVILICIDLCYLTIWQLADPLKGKQILVRIEDSSQDLNTVIRYYNVLCSSQNSSIWLGIIYGMKLLLLVFGTFLAWETRYVTIPALNDSRYIGMSIYNTTLLCVIAIIISQFLGSQVDANFAVIAGFIIFGITVTMCLVFVPKV
;
A
#
# COMPACT_ATOMS: atom_id res chain seq x y z
N LEU A 1 -0.40 11.21 -5.02
CA LEU A 1 0.67 11.04 -6.04
C LEU A 1 0.07 10.77 -7.42
N LEU A 2 -0.71 9.69 -7.57
CA LEU A 2 -1.31 9.27 -8.85
C LEU A 2 -2.06 10.37 -9.62
N SER A 3 -2.99 11.10 -9.00
CA SER A 3 -3.77 12.16 -9.66
C SER A 3 -2.91 13.30 -10.21
N LYS A 4 -1.81 13.64 -9.53
CA LYS A 4 -0.84 14.64 -10.00
C LYS A 4 -0.04 14.10 -11.19
N THR A 5 0.47 12.87 -11.13
CA THR A 5 1.20 12.25 -12.24
C THR A 5 0.30 12.07 -13.48
N TRP A 6 -0.96 11.70 -13.27
CA TRP A 6 -1.97 11.61 -14.33
C TRP A 6 -2.23 12.96 -15.00
N ARG A 7 -2.34 14.04 -14.22
CA ARG A 7 -2.47 15.41 -14.77
C ARG A 7 -1.29 15.74 -15.67
N VAL A 8 -0.06 15.46 -15.22
CA VAL A 8 1.16 15.68 -16.03
C VAL A 8 1.07 14.87 -17.32
N TYR A 9 0.88 13.56 -17.22
CA TYR A 9 0.74 12.68 -18.39
C TYR A 9 -0.30 13.21 -19.40
N ARG A 10 -1.50 13.60 -18.93
CA ARG A 10 -2.56 14.14 -19.77
C ARG A 10 -2.18 15.43 -20.50
N ILE A 11 -1.40 16.31 -19.88
CA ILE A 11 -0.93 17.56 -20.49
C ILE A 11 0.10 17.27 -21.59
N PHE A 12 1.01 16.32 -21.37
CA PHE A 12 2.09 16.01 -22.33
C PHE A 12 1.65 15.11 -23.48
N THR A 13 0.76 14.14 -23.22
CA THR A 13 0.29 13.22 -24.25
C THR A 13 -0.86 13.81 -25.08
N SER A 14 -1.51 14.89 -24.64
CA SER A 14 -2.48 15.58 -25.48
C SER A 14 -1.74 16.38 -26.56
N GLY A 15 -1.55 15.80 -27.75
CA GLY A 15 -1.00 16.48 -28.93
C GLY A 15 -1.87 17.63 -29.49
N LYS A 16 -2.74 18.23 -28.67
CA LYS A 16 -3.60 19.36 -29.03
C LYS A 16 -2.81 20.66 -28.83
N LYS A 17 -2.84 21.54 -29.85
CA LYS A 17 -2.21 22.88 -29.82
C LYS A 17 -2.85 23.85 -28.80
N THR A 18 -3.97 23.46 -28.16
CA THR A 18 -4.67 24.26 -27.15
C THR A 18 -4.29 23.82 -25.74
N LYS A 19 -3.92 24.79 -24.89
CA LYS A 19 -3.54 24.58 -23.49
C LYS A 19 -4.69 23.88 -22.73
N ILE A 20 -4.52 22.62 -22.36
CA ILE A 20 -5.47 21.90 -21.51
C ILE A 20 -5.33 22.40 -20.07
N VAL A 21 -6.35 23.10 -19.56
CA VAL A 21 -6.41 23.53 -18.16
C VAL A 21 -7.20 22.49 -17.38
N ILE A 22 -6.51 21.64 -16.63
CA ILE A 22 -7.12 20.67 -15.72
C ILE A 22 -7.29 21.36 -14.35
N LYS A 23 -8.54 21.46 -13.88
CA LYS A 23 -8.87 22.11 -12.60
C LYS A 23 -8.62 21.17 -11.42
N ASP A 24 -8.24 21.72 -10.28
CA ASP A 24 -7.93 20.93 -9.07
C ASP A 24 -9.12 20.11 -8.55
N HIS A 25 -10.36 20.59 -8.75
CA HIS A 25 -11.57 19.83 -8.39
C HIS A 25 -11.65 18.48 -9.14
N GLN A 26 -11.15 18.39 -10.38
CA GLN A 26 -11.13 17.13 -11.13
C GLN A 26 -10.14 16.12 -10.52
N LEU A 27 -9.01 16.62 -10.00
CA LEU A 27 -8.01 15.78 -9.34
C LEU A 27 -8.52 15.27 -7.99
N ILE A 28 -9.19 16.14 -7.23
CA ILE A 28 -9.81 15.79 -5.94
C ILE A 28 -10.92 14.77 -6.17
N ALA A 29 -11.80 14.99 -7.15
CA ALA A 29 -12.88 14.05 -7.48
C ALA A 29 -12.34 12.65 -7.82
N MET A 30 -11.26 12.54 -8.60
CA MET A 30 -10.60 11.26 -8.88
C MET A 30 -10.13 10.55 -7.60
N VAL A 31 -9.53 11.29 -6.66
CA VAL A 31 -9.05 10.72 -5.39
C VAL A 31 -10.22 10.25 -4.52
N VAL A 32 -11.27 11.07 -4.41
CA VAL A 32 -12.48 10.72 -3.63
C VAL A 32 -13.13 9.45 -4.18
N ILE A 33 -13.25 9.32 -5.50
CA ILE A 33 -13.81 8.10 -6.12
C ILE A 33 -12.98 6.86 -5.76
N LEU A 34 -11.64 6.93 -5.83
CA LEU A 34 -10.77 5.81 -5.46
C LEU A 34 -10.95 5.41 -3.99
N ILE A 35 -11.06 6.39 -3.09
CA ILE A 35 -11.31 6.13 -1.66
C ILE A 35 -12.70 5.52 -1.44
N CYS A 36 -13.74 6.01 -2.13
CA CYS A 36 -15.07 5.44 -2.03
C CYS A 36 -15.11 3.97 -2.46
N ILE A 37 -14.37 3.60 -3.52
CA ILE A 37 -14.25 2.20 -3.95
C ILE A 37 -13.66 1.33 -2.82
N ASP A 38 -12.60 1.81 -2.16
CA ASP A 38 -11.98 1.08 -1.04
C ASP A 38 -12.92 0.94 0.16
N LEU A 39 -13.62 2.02 0.52
CA LEU A 39 -14.58 2.01 1.63
C LEU A 39 -15.74 1.06 1.34
N CYS A 40 -16.32 1.13 0.14
CA CYS A 40 -17.35 0.18 -0.29
C CYS A 40 -16.85 -1.27 -0.23
N TYR A 41 -15.63 -1.52 -0.72
CA TYR A 41 -15.05 -2.86 -0.66
C TYR A 41 -14.88 -3.37 0.78
N LEU A 42 -14.29 -2.56 1.66
CA LEU A 42 -14.05 -2.93 3.06
C LEU A 42 -15.34 -3.10 3.85
N THR A 43 -16.35 -2.28 3.58
CA THR A 43 -17.68 -2.43 4.21
C THR A 43 -18.37 -3.71 3.76
N ILE A 44 -18.32 -4.06 2.47
CA ILE A 44 -18.86 -5.32 1.96
C ILE A 44 -18.15 -6.50 2.62
N TRP A 45 -16.81 -6.47 2.71
CA TRP A 45 -16.05 -7.52 3.39
C TRP A 45 -16.50 -7.66 4.85
N GLN A 46 -16.55 -6.57 5.60
CA GLN A 46 -16.90 -6.63 7.03
C GLN A 46 -18.34 -7.09 7.29
N LEU A 47 -19.28 -6.80 6.37
CA LEU A 47 -20.66 -7.26 6.48
C LEU A 47 -20.84 -8.72 6.07
N ALA A 48 -20.14 -9.17 5.03
CA ALA A 48 -20.30 -10.52 4.48
C ALA A 48 -19.43 -11.58 5.19
N ASP A 49 -18.22 -11.23 5.59
CA ASP A 49 -17.24 -12.14 6.21
C ASP A 49 -16.42 -11.38 7.28
N PRO A 50 -17.03 -11.11 8.46
CA PRO A 50 -16.41 -10.28 9.49
C PRO A 50 -15.15 -10.92 10.06
N LEU A 51 -14.12 -10.09 10.30
CA LEU A 51 -12.91 -10.54 10.97
C LEU A 51 -13.20 -10.87 12.43
N LYS A 52 -12.81 -12.08 12.86
CA LYS A 52 -12.93 -12.55 14.24
C LYS A 52 -11.56 -12.99 14.76
N GLY A 53 -11.36 -12.87 16.07
CA GLY A 53 -10.18 -13.41 16.74
C GLY A 53 -10.20 -14.93 16.68
N LYS A 54 -9.15 -15.53 16.11
CA LYS A 54 -8.89 -16.97 16.10
C LYS A 54 -7.61 -17.26 16.85
N GLN A 55 -7.67 -18.20 17.78
CA GLN A 55 -6.50 -18.69 18.51
C GLN A 55 -5.80 -19.76 17.69
N ILE A 56 -4.48 -19.62 17.52
CA ILE A 56 -3.62 -20.61 16.86
C ILE A 56 -2.62 -21.10 17.90
N LEU A 57 -2.55 -22.41 18.09
CA LEU A 57 -1.57 -23.04 18.97
C LEU A 57 -0.18 -22.92 18.34
N VAL A 58 0.77 -22.37 19.10
CA VAL A 58 2.15 -22.12 18.66
C VAL A 58 3.09 -23.21 19.15
N ARG A 59 3.03 -23.50 20.46
CA ARG A 59 3.94 -24.44 21.13
C ARG A 59 3.27 -25.06 22.35
N ILE A 60 3.70 -26.27 22.67
CA ILE A 60 3.39 -26.97 23.92
C ILE A 60 4.73 -27.19 24.64
N GLU A 61 4.78 -26.89 25.94
CA GLU A 61 5.94 -27.14 26.80
C GLU A 61 5.48 -27.83 28.08
N ASP A 62 6.30 -28.74 28.61
CA ASP A 62 6.06 -29.34 29.93
C ASP A 62 6.51 -28.38 31.03
N SER A 63 5.74 -28.30 32.11
CA SER A 63 6.08 -27.45 33.25
C SER A 63 7.34 -27.96 33.93
N SER A 64 8.32 -27.08 34.12
CA SER A 64 9.55 -27.40 34.86
C SER A 64 9.32 -27.60 36.36
N GLN A 65 8.17 -27.17 36.89
CA GLN A 65 7.84 -27.24 38.32
C GLN A 65 6.97 -28.45 38.69
N ASP A 66 6.24 -29.04 37.73
CA ASP A 66 5.30 -30.13 38.00
C ASP A 66 5.17 -31.07 36.79
N LEU A 67 5.49 -32.35 36.98
CA LEU A 67 5.49 -33.37 35.91
C LEU A 67 4.12 -33.61 35.26
N ASN A 68 3.03 -33.18 35.91
CA ASN A 68 1.66 -33.37 35.42
C ASN A 68 1.06 -32.11 34.77
N THR A 69 1.82 -31.02 34.64
CA THR A 69 1.33 -29.76 34.10
C THR A 69 1.94 -29.46 32.72
N VAL A 70 1.09 -29.12 31.74
CA VAL A 70 1.49 -28.78 30.37
C VAL A 70 1.09 -27.34 30.05
N ILE A 71 2.04 -26.54 29.57
CA ILE A 71 1.86 -25.14 29.16
C ILE A 71 1.60 -25.10 27.64
N ARG A 72 0.56 -24.39 27.23
CA ARG A 72 0.19 -24.20 25.82
C ARG A 72 0.24 -22.73 25.44
N TYR A 73 1.05 -22.40 24.45
CA TYR A 73 1.21 -21.05 23.93
C TYR A 73 0.29 -20.84 22.73
N TYR A 74 -0.51 -19.77 22.77
CA TYR A 74 -1.45 -19.41 21.72
C TYR A 74 -1.16 -18.02 21.19
N ASN A 75 -1.25 -17.85 19.87
CA ASN A 75 -1.34 -16.54 19.23
C ASN A 75 -2.79 -16.25 18.88
N VAL A 76 -3.23 -15.00 19.10
CA VAL A 76 -4.56 -14.53 18.68
C VAL A 76 -4.41 -13.72 17.41
N LEU A 77 -4.97 -14.21 16.31
CA LEU A 77 -4.95 -13.51 15.03
C LEU A 77 -6.37 -13.14 14.60
N CYS A 78 -6.52 -11.99 13.94
CA CYS A 78 -7.78 -11.60 13.33
C CYS A 78 -7.87 -12.22 11.93
N SER A 79 -8.86 -13.07 11.69
CA SER A 79 -9.05 -13.73 10.39
C SER A 79 -10.53 -14.00 10.12
N SER A 80 -10.95 -13.78 8.88
CA SER A 80 -12.28 -14.13 8.40
C SER A 80 -12.32 -15.59 7.91
N GLN A 81 -13.45 -16.07 7.38
CA GLN A 81 -13.52 -17.43 6.83
C GLN A 81 -12.76 -17.55 5.51
N ASN A 82 -12.89 -16.54 4.64
CA ASN A 82 -12.29 -16.50 3.31
C ASN A 82 -11.20 -15.42 3.19
N SER A 83 -10.43 -15.20 4.25
CA SER A 83 -9.46 -14.09 4.36
C SER A 83 -8.49 -14.01 3.17
N SER A 84 -7.98 -15.14 2.70
CA SER A 84 -7.06 -15.18 1.55
C SER A 84 -7.68 -14.67 0.25
N ILE A 85 -8.97 -14.90 0.04
CA ILE A 85 -9.69 -14.44 -1.17
C ILE A 85 -9.88 -12.93 -1.09
N TRP A 86 -10.37 -12.41 0.03
CA TRP A 86 -10.53 -10.97 0.25
C TRP A 86 -9.18 -10.23 0.15
N LEU A 87 -8.15 -10.72 0.86
CA LEU A 87 -6.81 -10.15 0.77
C LEU A 87 -6.24 -10.23 -0.67
N GLY A 88 -6.45 -11.34 -1.37
CA GLY A 88 -6.02 -11.49 -2.76
C GLY A 88 -6.65 -10.46 -3.71
N ILE A 89 -7.96 -10.23 -3.60
CA ILE A 89 -8.67 -9.25 -4.42
C ILE A 89 -8.18 -7.83 -4.14
N ILE A 90 -8.11 -7.41 -2.87
CA ILE A 90 -7.68 -6.05 -2.54
C ILE A 90 -6.21 -5.83 -2.91
N TYR A 91 -5.33 -6.81 -2.67
CA TYR A 91 -3.93 -6.72 -3.08
C TYR A 91 -3.79 -6.65 -4.60
N GLY A 92 -4.57 -7.43 -5.36
CA GLY A 92 -4.61 -7.35 -6.81
C GLY A 92 -5.04 -5.96 -7.30
N MET A 93 -6.13 -5.42 -6.75
CA MET A 93 -6.60 -4.06 -7.08
C MET A 93 -5.56 -2.99 -6.76
N LYS A 94 -4.90 -3.07 -5.59
CA LYS A 94 -3.84 -2.14 -5.21
C LYS A 94 -2.60 -2.28 -6.10
N LEU A 95 -2.19 -3.49 -6.44
CA LEU A 95 -1.06 -3.74 -7.32
C LEU A 95 -1.31 -3.15 -8.71
N LEU A 96 -2.50 -3.36 -9.28
CA LEU A 96 -2.89 -2.75 -10.57
C LEU A 96 -2.82 -1.22 -10.51
N LEU A 97 -3.28 -0.60 -9.42
CA LEU A 97 -3.19 0.84 -9.22
C LEU A 97 -1.73 1.34 -9.13
N LEU A 98 -0.87 0.59 -8.44
CA LEU A 98 0.56 0.90 -8.34
C LEU A 98 1.28 0.74 -9.68
N VAL A 99 0.98 -0.32 -10.44
CA VAL A 99 1.51 -0.54 -11.79
C VAL A 99 1.06 0.58 -12.72
N PHE A 100 -0.21 0.97 -12.69
CA PHE A 100 -0.71 2.10 -13.46
C PHE A 100 0.00 3.40 -13.09
N GLY A 101 0.20 3.70 -11.80
CA GLY A 101 0.97 4.87 -11.37
C GLY A 101 2.42 4.85 -11.81
N THR A 102 3.04 3.67 -11.76
CA THR A 102 4.42 3.43 -12.22
C THR A 102 4.55 3.66 -13.72
N PHE A 103 3.58 3.19 -14.51
CA PHE A 103 3.48 3.44 -15.94
C PHE A 103 3.37 4.95 -16.24
N LEU A 104 2.47 5.67 -15.57
CA LEU A 104 2.33 7.11 -15.74
C LEU A 104 3.62 7.87 -15.36
N ALA A 105 4.30 7.44 -14.29
CA ALA A 105 5.57 8.01 -13.88
C ALA A 105 6.68 7.77 -14.92
N TRP A 106 6.69 6.60 -15.55
CA TRP A 106 7.64 6.26 -16.59
C TRP A 106 7.45 7.11 -17.83
N GLU A 107 6.21 7.24 -18.31
CA GLU A 107 5.88 8.07 -19.48
C GLU A 107 6.23 9.55 -19.27
N THR A 108 6.23 10.00 -18.01
CA THR A 108 6.50 11.41 -17.66
C THR A 108 7.94 11.68 -17.20
N ARG A 109 8.84 10.69 -17.23
CA ARG A 109 10.20 10.81 -16.64
C ARG A 109 11.13 11.80 -17.35
N TYR A 110 10.96 11.98 -18.66
CA TYR A 110 11.81 12.86 -19.47
C TYR A 110 11.26 14.29 -19.60
N VAL A 111 10.09 14.53 -19.03
CA VAL A 111 9.48 15.85 -19.00
C VAL A 111 10.23 16.71 -17.98
N THR A 112 11.07 17.61 -18.47
CA THR A 112 11.87 18.51 -17.64
C THR A 112 11.49 19.96 -17.94
N ILE A 113 10.42 20.43 -17.31
CA ILE A 113 10.04 21.86 -17.30
C ILE A 113 10.32 22.38 -15.88
N PRO A 114 11.05 23.50 -15.71
CA PRO A 114 11.36 24.06 -14.39
C PRO A 114 10.12 24.25 -13.50
N ALA A 115 9.00 24.67 -14.08
CA ALA A 115 7.71 24.84 -13.39
C ALA A 115 7.06 23.51 -12.92
N LEU A 116 7.54 22.36 -13.41
CA LEU A 116 7.01 21.03 -13.11
C LEU A 116 8.03 20.12 -12.43
N ASN A 117 9.16 20.62 -11.95
CA ASN A 117 10.22 19.80 -11.34
C ASN A 117 9.73 18.97 -10.13
N ASP A 118 8.66 19.41 -9.44
CA ASP A 118 7.96 18.64 -8.39
C ASP A 118 7.45 17.27 -8.90
N SER A 119 7.11 17.14 -10.19
CA SER A 119 6.63 15.88 -10.77
C SER A 119 7.68 14.79 -10.80
N ARG A 120 8.98 15.14 -10.89
CA ARG A 120 10.08 14.18 -10.89
C ARG A 120 10.19 13.46 -9.54
N TYR A 121 10.14 14.21 -8.45
CA TYR A 121 10.20 13.66 -7.09
C TYR A 121 8.92 12.88 -6.73
N ILE A 122 7.76 13.33 -7.24
CA ILE A 122 6.51 12.57 -7.17
C ILE A 122 6.64 11.22 -7.90
N GLY A 123 7.27 11.19 -9.08
CA GLY A 123 7.55 9.96 -9.82
C GLY A 123 8.47 9.00 -9.08
N MET A 124 9.58 9.51 -8.53
CA MET A 124 10.50 8.72 -7.68
C MET A 124 9.79 8.14 -6.45
N SER A 125 8.89 8.91 -5.84
CA SER A 125 8.09 8.45 -4.70
C SER A 125 7.16 7.30 -5.06
N ILE A 126 6.59 7.30 -6.27
CA ILE A 126 5.77 6.18 -6.77
C ILE A 126 6.63 4.92 -6.92
N TYR A 127 7.82 5.03 -7.52
CA TYR A 127 8.73 3.88 -7.65
C TYR A 127 9.14 3.31 -6.29
N ASN A 128 9.53 4.17 -5.35
CA ASN A 128 9.88 3.77 -3.98
C ASN A 128 8.71 3.03 -3.31
N THR A 129 7.52 3.62 -3.34
CA THR A 129 6.33 3.03 -2.72
C THR A 129 5.98 1.68 -3.34
N THR A 130 5.95 1.58 -4.68
CA THR A 130 5.63 0.33 -5.38
C THR A 130 6.61 -0.78 -5.01
N LEU A 131 7.91 -0.49 -5.06
CA LEU A 131 8.95 -1.48 -4.76
C LEU A 131 8.85 -1.97 -3.32
N LEU A 132 8.75 -1.05 -2.36
CA LEU A 132 8.66 -1.39 -0.94
C LEU A 132 7.39 -2.18 -0.62
N CYS A 133 6.24 -1.81 -1.20
CA CYS A 133 4.99 -2.56 -1.01
C CYS A 133 5.08 -4.00 -1.54
N VAL A 134 5.65 -4.20 -2.73
CA VAL A 134 5.81 -5.55 -3.31
C VAL A 134 6.71 -6.41 -2.44
N ILE A 135 7.86 -5.86 -2.02
CA ILE A 135 8.80 -6.59 -1.14
C ILE A 135 8.16 -6.89 0.21
N ALA A 136 7.49 -5.92 0.83
CA ALA A 136 6.83 -6.11 2.13
C ALA A 136 5.77 -7.21 2.09
N ILE A 137 4.96 -7.29 1.02
CA ILE A 137 3.96 -8.35 0.85
C ILE A 137 4.63 -9.72 0.76
N ILE A 138 5.69 -9.86 -0.06
CA ILE A 138 6.41 -11.13 -0.23
C ILE A 138 7.01 -11.59 1.10
N ILE A 139 7.70 -10.70 1.80
CA ILE A 139 8.32 -11.02 3.10
C ILE A 139 7.25 -11.36 4.14
N SER A 140 6.13 -10.63 4.16
CA SER A 140 5.04 -10.90 5.10
C SER A 140 4.45 -12.30 4.94
N GLN A 141 4.31 -12.78 3.69
CA GLN A 141 3.87 -14.16 3.44
C GLN A 141 4.89 -15.19 3.94
N PHE A 142 6.19 -14.89 3.79
CA PHE A 142 7.27 -15.75 4.27
C PHE A 142 7.36 -15.83 5.81
N LEU A 143 7.08 -14.72 6.50
CA LEU A 143 7.14 -14.59 7.95
C LEU A 143 5.81 -14.90 8.65
N GLY A 144 4.81 -15.45 7.96
CA GLY A 144 3.46 -15.65 8.50
C GLY A 144 3.37 -16.46 9.80
N SER A 145 4.36 -17.30 10.10
CA SER A 145 4.45 -18.07 11.34
C SER A 145 5.09 -17.31 12.53
N GLN A 146 5.87 -16.27 12.26
CA GLN A 146 6.59 -15.46 13.26
C GLN A 146 5.94 -14.09 13.39
N VAL A 147 4.90 -13.98 14.22
CA VAL A 147 4.08 -12.77 14.35
C VAL A 147 4.89 -11.52 14.72
N ASP A 148 5.84 -11.64 15.64
CA ASP A 148 6.67 -10.51 16.10
C ASP A 148 7.62 -10.02 14.99
N ALA A 149 8.27 -10.95 14.30
CA ALA A 149 9.15 -10.63 13.18
C ALA A 149 8.37 -10.00 12.02
N ASN A 150 7.20 -10.56 11.68
CA ASN A 150 6.33 -10.03 10.63
C ASN A 150 5.88 -8.59 10.97
N PHE A 151 5.48 -8.34 12.22
CA PHE A 151 5.11 -7.00 12.69
C PHE A 151 6.27 -6.01 12.56
N ALA A 152 7.45 -6.35 13.09
CA ALA A 152 8.62 -5.48 13.07
C ALA A 152 9.04 -5.12 11.63
N VAL A 153 9.05 -6.11 10.74
CA VAL A 153 9.40 -5.91 9.32
C VAL A 153 8.40 -5.01 8.61
N ILE A 154 7.09 -5.30 8.74
CA ILE A 154 6.03 -4.49 8.11
C ILE A 154 6.10 -3.04 8.61
N ALA A 155 6.20 -2.83 9.93
CA ALA A 155 6.32 -1.51 10.52
C ALA A 155 7.55 -0.75 9.99
N GLY A 156 8.69 -1.44 9.88
CA GLY A 156 9.90 -0.90 9.28
C GLY A 156 9.70 -0.43 7.84
N PHE A 157 9.09 -1.26 6.98
CA PHE A 157 8.79 -0.89 5.59
C PHE A 157 7.85 0.32 5.51
N ILE A 158 6.84 0.40 6.38
CA ILE A 158 5.90 1.53 6.41
C ILE A 158 6.63 2.82 6.82
N ILE A 159 7.36 2.79 7.94
CA ILE A 159 8.07 3.97 8.46
C ILE A 159 9.11 4.45 7.44
N PHE A 160 9.92 3.53 6.91
CA PHE A 160 10.92 3.85 5.89
C PHE A 160 10.28 4.43 4.63
N GLY A 161 9.23 3.78 4.11
CA GLY A 161 8.52 4.21 2.91
C GLY A 161 7.94 5.61 3.05
N ILE A 162 7.22 5.89 4.15
CA ILE A 162 6.64 7.22 4.43
C ILE A 162 7.74 8.26 4.56
N THR A 163 8.82 7.96 5.30
CA THR A 163 9.94 8.89 5.52
C THR A 163 10.59 9.28 4.20
N VAL A 164 10.95 8.30 3.36
CA VAL A 164 11.55 8.55 2.04
C VAL A 164 10.62 9.36 1.15
N THR A 165 9.32 9.02 1.10
CA THR A 165 8.34 9.76 0.31
C THR A 165 8.17 11.20 0.80
N MET A 166 8.12 11.43 2.11
CA MET A 166 8.05 12.78 2.68
C MET A 166 9.30 13.59 2.32
N CYS A 167 10.49 13.02 2.50
CA CYS A 167 11.75 13.67 2.15
C CYS A 167 11.79 14.03 0.66
N LEU A 168 11.45 13.10 -0.24
CA LEU A 168 11.44 13.34 -1.68
C LEU A 168 10.49 14.48 -2.07
N VAL A 169 9.30 14.54 -1.47
CA VAL A 169 8.27 15.51 -1.86
C VAL A 169 8.51 16.91 -1.28
N PHE A 170 9.11 17.02 -0.09
CA PHE A 170 9.17 18.28 0.65
C PHE A 170 10.58 18.88 0.76
N VAL A 171 11.65 18.08 0.84
CA VAL A 171 13.02 18.62 0.97
C VAL A 171 13.40 19.54 -0.20
N PRO A 172 13.06 19.25 -1.48
CA PRO A 172 13.38 20.16 -2.59
C PRO A 172 12.64 21.51 -2.56
N LYS A 173 11.67 21.68 -1.65
CA LYS A 173 10.83 22.89 -1.53
C LYS A 173 11.26 23.80 -0.37
N VAL A 174 12.14 23.32 0.50
CA VAL A 174 12.78 24.08 1.58
C VAL A 174 14.07 24.68 1.04
#